data_AF-A0A1Z8AKC9-F1
#
_entry.id   AF-A0A1Z8AKC9-F1
#
_cell.length_a   1.000
_cell.length_b   1.000
_cell.length_c   1.000
_cell.angle_alpha   90.00
_cell.angle_beta   90.00
_cell.angle_gamma   90.00
#
_symmetry.space_group_name_H-M   'P 1'
#
loop_
_entity.id
_entity.type
_entity.pdbx_description
1 polymer ?
#
loop_
_entity_poly.entity_id
_entity_poly.type
_entity_poly.pdbx_seq_one_letter_code
_entity_poly.pdbx_strand_id
1 'polypeptide(L)'
;MIGGATMAAVTVGVFVTLSRKRKKEKQQAQQVIGKDIGSGIQVSTGNQGTIKREPNWDKPFDMNYLTNVQQWIAPRKIKKLDDATARNLAKKLKNAKGTFNDDEDAVKDVFAKRLRDKTQVASLSKAYWQLYKQDLWKHLSSFLSASEMKQYVHNPVRQLPNYQTQ
;
A
#
# COMPACT_ATOMS: atom_id res chain seq x y z
N MET A 1 -0.31 -70.14 -3.14
CA MET A 1 0.68 -69.15 -2.68
C MET A 1 0.25 -68.64 -1.32
N ILE A 2 1.12 -68.76 -0.31
CA ILE A 2 0.95 -68.15 1.01
C ILE A 2 1.36 -66.67 0.89
N GLY A 3 0.63 -65.80 1.58
CA GLY A 3 1.03 -64.43 1.86
C GLY A 3 -0.17 -63.51 1.68
N GLY A 4 -0.71 -62.87 2.70
CA GLY A 4 -0.25 -62.65 4.06
C GLY A 4 -0.84 -61.31 4.51
N ALA A 5 -1.11 -61.19 5.81
CA ALA A 5 -1.39 -59.93 6.52
C ALA A 5 -2.68 -59.19 6.10
N THR A 6 -3.47 -58.57 6.97
CA THR A 6 -3.42 -58.31 8.41
C THR A 6 -4.77 -57.69 8.77
N MET A 7 -5.27 -58.05 9.95
CA MET A 7 -5.99 -57.20 10.90
C MET A 7 -7.32 -56.56 10.50
N ALA A 8 -8.33 -57.01 11.24
CA ALA A 8 -9.61 -56.37 11.45
C ALA A 8 -9.49 -54.93 11.99
N ALA A 9 -10.41 -54.07 11.57
CA ALA A 9 -10.90 -52.97 12.40
C ALA A 9 -12.30 -52.57 11.94
N VAL A 10 -13.31 -53.18 12.54
CA VAL A 10 -14.64 -52.58 12.64
C VAL A 10 -14.54 -51.49 13.70
N THR A 11 -14.67 -50.23 13.30
CA THR A 11 -14.89 -49.13 14.24
C THR A 11 -16.26 -48.52 13.98
N VAL A 12 -17.20 -48.91 14.84
CA VAL A 12 -18.50 -48.30 15.06
C VAL A 12 -18.36 -47.28 16.19
N GLY A 13 -18.90 -46.07 15.99
CA GLY A 13 -19.26 -45.11 17.04
C GLY A 13 -18.13 -44.15 17.47
N VAL A 14 -18.37 -42.89 17.83
CA VAL A 14 -19.58 -42.18 18.24
C VAL A 14 -19.41 -40.69 17.90
N PHE A 15 -20.40 -40.07 17.25
CA PHE A 15 -20.49 -38.61 17.14
C PHE A 15 -20.89 -38.02 18.48
N VAL A 16 -19.96 -37.41 19.21
CA VAL A 16 -20.29 -36.61 20.40
C VAL A 16 -20.70 -35.21 19.95
N THR A 17 -22.01 -34.99 19.80
CA THR A 17 -22.58 -33.65 19.68
C THR A 17 -22.64 -33.04 21.09
N LEU A 18 -21.74 -32.12 21.40
CA LEU A 18 -21.76 -31.36 22.65
C LEU A 18 -22.41 -30.00 22.41
N SER A 19 -23.74 -30.01 22.36
CA SER A 19 -24.58 -28.81 22.39
C SER A 19 -24.78 -28.33 23.83
N ARG A 20 -24.03 -27.31 24.26
CA ARG A 20 -24.35 -26.55 25.49
C ARG A 20 -24.71 -25.11 25.16
N LYS A 21 -26.03 -24.90 25.16
CA LYS A 21 -26.84 -23.68 25.35
C LYS A 21 -26.06 -22.36 25.43
N ARG A 22 -26.34 -21.45 24.48
CA ARG A 22 -26.38 -20.01 24.73
C ARG A 22 -27.61 -19.37 24.11
N LYS A 23 -28.14 -18.40 24.86
CA LYS A 23 -29.43 -17.73 24.74
C LYS A 23 -29.58 -16.98 23.41
N LYS A 24 -30.84 -16.80 22.99
CA LYS A 24 -31.26 -15.85 21.95
C LYS A 24 -30.81 -14.44 22.33
N GLU A 25 -30.02 -13.81 21.48
CA GLU A 25 -29.94 -12.36 21.38
C GLU A 25 -29.90 -11.95 19.90
N LYS A 26 -30.70 -10.93 19.60
CA LYS A 26 -30.92 -10.36 18.28
C LYS A 26 -29.69 -9.58 17.83
N GLN A 27 -29.50 -9.51 16.51
CA GLN A 27 -28.95 -8.37 15.75
C GLN A 27 -27.81 -7.56 16.40
N GLN A 28 -26.61 -7.61 15.81
CA GLN A 28 -25.92 -6.44 15.25
C GLN A 28 -24.50 -6.80 14.82
N ALA A 29 -24.12 -6.26 13.67
CA ALA A 29 -22.76 -6.25 13.17
C ALA A 29 -21.88 -5.36 14.06
N GLN A 30 -20.75 -5.87 14.53
CA GLN A 30 -19.64 -5.06 15.02
C GLN A 30 -18.33 -5.88 14.93
N GLN A 31 -17.45 -5.45 14.02
CA GLN A 31 -16.22 -4.74 14.33
C GLN A 31 -15.20 -5.60 15.09
N VAL A 32 -14.28 -6.18 14.33
CA VAL A 32 -12.97 -6.57 14.84
C VAL A 32 -12.03 -5.40 14.54
N ILE A 33 -12.04 -4.38 15.39
CA ILE A 33 -10.95 -3.40 15.44
C ILE A 33 -9.91 -3.99 16.38
N GLY A 34 -8.83 -4.49 15.77
CA GLY A 34 -7.62 -4.91 16.47
C GLY A 34 -7.10 -3.75 17.32
N LYS A 35 -7.07 -4.01 18.62
CA LYS A 35 -6.33 -3.27 19.64
C LYS A 35 -4.86 -3.59 19.40
N ASP A 36 -4.06 -2.59 19.00
CA ASP A 36 -2.67 -2.41 19.45
C ASP A 36 -2.09 -1.04 18.98
N ILE A 37 -1.91 -0.15 19.95
CA ILE A 37 -0.74 0.71 20.20
C ILE A 37 -0.29 1.70 19.11
N GLY A 38 -0.57 2.98 19.35
CA GLY A 38 0.05 4.13 18.67
C GLY A 38 -0.75 5.41 18.87
N SER A 39 -0.57 6.05 20.03
CA SER A 39 -1.29 7.23 20.56
C SER A 39 -1.80 8.24 19.52
N GLY A 40 -3.11 8.23 19.28
CA GLY A 40 -3.85 9.31 18.62
C GLY A 40 -4.97 9.75 19.55
N ILE A 41 -4.97 11.03 19.92
CA ILE A 41 -5.97 11.61 20.84
C ILE A 41 -7.36 11.47 20.20
N GLN A 42 -8.24 10.69 20.83
CA GLN A 42 -9.66 10.63 20.47
C GLN A 42 -10.37 11.77 21.17
N VAL A 43 -10.66 12.85 20.44
CA VAL A 43 -11.58 13.89 20.92
C VAL A 43 -12.98 13.48 20.52
N SER A 44 -13.78 13.07 21.51
CA SER A 44 -15.22 12.88 21.39
C SER A 44 -15.88 14.24 21.22
N THR A 45 -16.57 14.49 20.11
CA THR A 45 -17.44 15.67 19.99
C THR A 45 -18.58 15.37 19.02
N GLY A 46 -19.80 15.32 19.57
CA GLY A 46 -21.03 15.28 18.80
C GLY A 46 -21.19 16.55 17.99
N ASN A 47 -20.97 16.41 16.69
CA ASN A 47 -21.53 17.16 15.56
C ASN A 47 -20.75 16.64 14.35
N GLN A 48 -21.44 16.26 13.28
CA GLN A 48 -20.83 15.68 12.08
C GLN A 48 -20.04 16.72 11.29
N GLY A 49 -19.01 17.31 11.90
CA GLY A 49 -17.89 17.88 11.19
C GLY A 49 -17.05 16.72 10.70
N THR A 50 -16.95 16.54 9.38
CA THR A 50 -16.06 15.54 8.78
C THR A 50 -14.67 15.75 9.38
N ILE A 51 -14.21 14.83 10.23
CA ILE A 51 -12.87 14.88 10.79
C ILE A 51 -11.92 14.86 9.60
N LYS A 52 -11.26 16.00 9.32
CA LYS A 52 -10.20 16.05 8.32
C LYS A 52 -9.13 15.06 8.82
N ARG A 53 -8.96 13.96 8.11
CA ARG A 53 -7.97 12.94 8.45
C ARG A 53 -6.65 13.33 7.81
N GLU A 54 -5.58 13.38 8.61
CA GLU A 54 -4.26 13.66 8.09
C GLU A 54 -3.83 12.59 7.07
N PRO A 55 -3.28 12.99 5.91
CA PRO A 55 -2.71 12.07 4.94
C PRO A 55 -1.56 11.27 5.56
N ASN A 56 -1.36 10.03 5.09
CA ASN A 56 -0.21 9.24 5.51
C ASN A 56 1.09 9.78 4.89
N TRP A 57 1.72 10.76 5.56
CA TRP A 57 2.93 11.45 5.11
C TRP A 57 4.15 10.53 4.88
N ASP A 58 4.13 9.34 5.45
CA ASP A 58 5.22 8.34 5.41
C ASP A 58 5.13 7.40 4.20
N LYS A 59 3.97 7.33 3.53
CA LYS A 59 3.73 6.44 2.37
C LYS A 59 3.43 7.22 1.08
N PRO A 60 4.44 7.87 0.48
CA PRO A 60 4.27 8.65 -0.75
C PRO A 60 4.01 7.79 -1.99
N PHE A 61 4.26 6.47 -1.93
CA PHE A 61 3.94 5.53 -2.99
C PHE A 61 2.50 5.01 -2.94
N ASP A 62 1.75 5.31 -1.87
CA ASP A 62 0.36 4.90 -1.73
C ASP A 62 -0.49 5.59 -2.80
N MET A 63 -1.28 4.80 -3.54
CA MET A 63 -2.15 5.28 -4.60
C MET A 63 -3.22 6.27 -4.08
N ASN A 64 -3.59 6.17 -2.81
CA ASN A 64 -4.56 7.05 -2.15
C ASN A 64 -3.91 8.31 -1.58
N TYR A 65 -2.57 8.41 -1.52
CA TYR A 65 -1.87 9.55 -0.94
C TYR A 65 -2.30 10.87 -1.60
N LEU A 66 -2.36 10.91 -2.93
CA LEU A 66 -2.78 12.08 -3.69
C LEU A 66 -4.20 12.54 -3.32
N THR A 67 -5.13 11.59 -3.21
CA THR A 67 -6.53 11.85 -2.87
C THR A 67 -6.66 12.36 -1.44
N ASN A 68 -5.96 11.73 -0.50
CA ASN A 68 -5.95 12.11 0.91
C ASN A 68 -5.39 13.53 1.10
N VAL A 69 -4.27 13.85 0.45
CA VAL A 69 -3.68 15.19 0.49
C VAL A 69 -4.63 16.22 -0.11
N GLN A 70 -5.25 15.92 -1.25
CA GLN A 70 -6.20 16.84 -1.89
C GLN A 70 -7.44 17.10 -1.02
N GLN A 71 -7.96 16.09 -0.33
CA GLN A 71 -9.08 16.25 0.62
C GLN A 71 -8.67 17.09 1.82
N TRP A 72 -7.45 16.92 2.33
CA TRP A 72 -6.91 17.69 3.46
C TRP A 72 -6.79 19.19 3.15
N ILE A 73 -6.19 19.52 2.00
CA ILE A 73 -5.90 20.91 1.62
C ILE A 73 -7.08 21.67 1.00
N ALA A 74 -8.20 21.00 0.76
CA ALA A 74 -9.40 21.62 0.19
C ALA A 74 -9.81 22.87 1.00
N PRO A 75 -10.15 23.99 0.33
CA PRO A 75 -10.46 24.14 -1.11
C PRO A 75 -9.24 24.42 -2.03
N ARG A 76 -8.01 24.44 -1.50
CA ARG A 76 -6.82 24.74 -2.31
C ARG A 76 -6.47 23.57 -3.24
N LYS A 77 -5.82 23.87 -4.37
CA LYS A 77 -5.38 22.86 -5.36
C LYS A 77 -3.90 22.53 -5.16
N ILE A 78 -3.58 21.24 -5.23
CA ILE A 78 -2.18 20.76 -5.28
C ILE A 78 -1.66 20.82 -6.71
N LYS A 79 -0.38 21.12 -6.86
CA LYS A 79 0.35 21.01 -8.12
C LYS A 79 0.68 19.53 -8.38
N LYS A 80 -0.17 18.89 -9.19
CA LYS A 80 -0.01 17.49 -9.56
C LYS A 80 0.99 17.34 -10.70
N LEU A 81 1.59 16.15 -10.79
CA LEU A 81 2.31 15.74 -11.99
C LEU A 81 1.31 15.57 -13.13
N ASP A 82 1.62 16.10 -14.30
CA ASP A 82 0.82 15.88 -15.51
C ASP A 82 0.76 14.39 -15.87
N ASP A 83 -0.41 13.92 -16.30
CA ASP A 83 -0.68 12.51 -16.56
C ASP A 83 0.22 11.94 -17.67
N ALA A 84 0.48 12.72 -18.73
CA ALA A 84 1.34 12.26 -19.83
C ALA A 84 2.79 12.15 -19.34
N THR A 85 3.25 13.11 -18.55
CA THR A 85 4.57 13.08 -17.91
C THR A 85 4.69 11.88 -16.96
N ALA A 86 3.70 11.64 -16.10
CA ALA A 86 3.68 10.52 -15.16
C ALA A 86 3.76 9.17 -15.88
N ARG A 87 3.01 9.00 -16.98
CA ARG A 87 3.04 7.79 -17.80
C ARG A 87 4.39 7.58 -18.49
N ASN A 88 5.00 8.65 -19.00
CA ASN A 88 6.33 8.57 -19.62
C ASN A 88 7.40 8.18 -18.61
N LEU A 89 7.39 8.76 -17.41
CA LEU A 89 8.30 8.38 -16.33
C LEU A 89 8.06 6.93 -15.89
N ALA A 90 6.81 6.49 -15.78
CA ALA A 90 6.47 5.11 -15.46
C ALA A 90 7.02 4.10 -16.48
N LYS A 91 6.91 4.40 -17.78
CA LYS A 91 7.54 3.60 -18.85
C LYS A 91 9.05 3.56 -18.72
N LYS A 92 9.67 4.72 -18.41
CA LYS A 92 11.12 4.81 -18.22
C LYS A 92 11.60 3.94 -17.06
N LEU A 93 10.86 3.93 -15.94
CA LEU A 93 11.15 3.06 -14.79
C LEU A 93 10.91 1.58 -15.10
N LYS A 94 9.91 1.23 -15.91
CA LYS A 94 9.70 -0.15 -16.35
C LYS A 94 10.85 -0.65 -17.21
N ASN A 95 11.34 0.18 -18.13
CA ASN A 95 12.45 -0.14 -19.02
C ASN A 95 13.80 -0.14 -18.31
N ALA A 96 13.93 0.58 -17.19
CA ALA A 96 15.16 0.60 -16.39
C ALA A 96 15.52 -0.78 -15.82
N LYS A 97 14.50 -1.65 -15.65
CA LYS A 97 14.70 -3.08 -15.39
C LYS A 97 15.00 -3.80 -16.71
N GLY A 98 16.20 -3.56 -17.26
CA GLY A 98 16.66 -4.16 -18.51
C GLY A 98 16.96 -5.66 -18.39
N THR A 99 17.07 -6.35 -19.52
CA THR A 99 17.45 -7.78 -19.58
C THR A 99 18.96 -8.00 -19.51
N PHE A 100 19.77 -6.96 -19.72
CA PHE A 100 21.24 -7.05 -19.84
C PHE A 100 22.03 -5.99 -19.07
N ASN A 101 21.40 -4.87 -18.66
CA ASN A 101 22.03 -3.87 -17.79
C ASN A 101 20.92 -3.15 -17.00
N ASP A 102 21.05 -3.07 -15.68
CA ASP A 102 20.11 -2.37 -14.81
C ASP A 102 20.45 -0.87 -14.81
N ASP A 103 19.52 -0.03 -15.30
CA ASP A 103 19.73 1.41 -15.40
C ASP A 103 19.35 2.12 -14.08
N GLU A 104 20.10 1.85 -13.02
CA GLU A 104 19.92 2.48 -11.71
C GLU A 104 19.95 4.02 -11.80
N ASP A 105 20.79 4.55 -12.69
CA ASP A 105 20.89 5.98 -12.98
C ASP A 105 19.58 6.55 -13.54
N ALA A 106 18.80 5.76 -14.30
CA ALA A 106 17.49 6.20 -14.77
C ALA A 106 16.50 6.33 -13.61
N VAL A 107 16.52 5.40 -12.65
CA VAL A 107 15.71 5.49 -11.43
C VAL A 107 16.10 6.74 -10.64
N LYS A 108 17.40 6.93 -10.41
CA LYS A 108 17.94 8.11 -9.73
C LYS A 108 17.54 9.41 -10.42
N ASP A 109 17.64 9.50 -11.75
CA ASP A 109 17.27 10.71 -12.51
C ASP A 109 15.78 11.05 -12.33
N VAL A 110 14.90 10.03 -12.34
CA VAL A 110 13.46 10.22 -12.12
C VAL A 110 13.19 10.75 -10.71
N PHE A 111 13.66 10.06 -9.67
CA PHE A 111 13.34 10.42 -8.29
C PHE A 111 14.07 11.67 -7.79
N ALA A 112 15.30 11.92 -8.24
CA ALA A 112 16.09 13.05 -7.76
C ALA A 112 15.88 14.35 -8.55
N LYS A 113 15.61 14.28 -9.86
CA LYS A 113 15.51 15.49 -10.71
C LYS A 113 14.12 15.76 -11.26
N ARG A 114 13.30 14.73 -11.49
CA ARG A 114 11.97 14.91 -12.12
C ARG A 114 10.87 15.16 -11.10
N LEU A 115 10.93 14.51 -9.93
CA LEU A 115 9.93 14.65 -8.87
C LEU A 115 10.30 15.81 -7.95
N ARG A 116 9.34 16.71 -7.71
CA ARG A 116 9.50 17.91 -6.87
C ARG A 116 8.80 17.83 -5.52
N ASP A 117 7.86 16.92 -5.36
CA ASP A 117 7.07 16.75 -4.15
C ASP A 117 6.53 15.32 -4.01
N LYS A 118 6.13 14.94 -2.78
CA LYS A 118 5.61 13.60 -2.49
C LYS A 118 4.29 13.30 -3.21
N THR A 119 3.49 14.31 -3.56
CA THR A 119 2.25 14.08 -4.34
C THR A 119 2.53 13.70 -5.79
N GLN A 120 3.65 14.17 -6.36
CA GLN A 120 4.12 13.71 -7.67
C GLN A 120 4.61 12.26 -7.63
N VAL A 121 5.25 11.83 -6.53
CA VAL A 121 5.61 10.42 -6.31
C VAL A 121 4.35 9.55 -6.29
N ALA A 122 3.31 9.98 -5.59
CA ALA A 122 2.03 9.28 -5.56
C ALA A 122 1.36 9.24 -6.95
N SER A 123 1.42 10.36 -7.69
CA SER A 123 0.88 10.45 -9.06
C SER A 123 1.61 9.49 -10.01
N LEU A 124 2.94 9.39 -9.88
CA LEU A 124 3.76 8.45 -10.63
C LEU A 124 3.43 7.00 -10.26
N SER A 125 3.31 6.69 -8.97
CA SER A 125 2.92 5.35 -8.49
C SER A 125 1.57 4.92 -9.04
N LYS A 126 0.58 5.84 -9.01
CA LYS A 126 -0.74 5.64 -9.60
C LYS A 126 -0.66 5.38 -11.12
N ALA A 127 0.08 6.20 -11.85
CA ALA A 127 0.24 6.04 -13.30
C ALA A 127 0.90 4.70 -13.65
N TYR A 128 1.90 4.28 -12.86
CA TYR A 128 2.57 2.99 -13.03
C TYR A 128 1.59 1.82 -12.81
N TRP A 129 0.80 1.86 -11.75
CA TRP A 129 -0.25 0.87 -11.51
C TRP A 129 -1.31 0.85 -12.63
N GLN A 130 -1.71 2.01 -13.14
CA GLN A 130 -2.67 2.08 -14.24
C GLN A 130 -2.15 1.40 -15.52
N LEU A 131 -0.85 1.55 -15.82
CA LEU A 131 -0.22 0.99 -17.01
C LEU A 131 0.13 -0.50 -16.87
N TYR A 132 0.66 -0.91 -15.72
CA TYR A 132 1.26 -2.24 -15.55
C TYR A 132 0.57 -3.12 -14.50
N LYS A 133 -0.46 -2.61 -13.80
CA LYS A 133 -1.21 -3.30 -12.74
C LYS A 133 -0.31 -3.88 -11.64
N GLN A 134 0.84 -3.26 -11.42
CA GLN A 134 1.85 -3.66 -10.46
C GLN A 134 2.25 -2.46 -9.60
N ASP A 135 2.53 -2.69 -8.31
CA ASP A 135 3.02 -1.65 -7.42
C ASP A 135 4.43 -1.19 -7.84
N LEU A 136 4.60 0.13 -7.99
CA LEU A 136 5.88 0.73 -8.38
C LEU A 136 6.97 0.40 -7.36
N TRP A 137 6.65 0.52 -6.06
CA TRP A 137 7.58 0.19 -4.98
C TRP A 137 8.08 -1.26 -5.08
N LYS A 138 7.15 -2.21 -5.23
CA LYS A 138 7.45 -3.64 -5.37
C LYS A 138 8.25 -3.92 -6.64
N HIS A 139 7.97 -3.19 -7.72
CA HIS A 139 8.74 -3.30 -8.95
C HIS A 139 10.18 -2.86 -8.74
N LEU A 140 10.41 -1.66 -8.19
CA LEU A 140 11.74 -1.13 -7.90
C LEU A 140 12.50 -2.09 -6.97
N SER A 141 11.87 -2.54 -5.89
CA SER A 141 12.48 -3.46 -4.92
C SER A 141 12.75 -4.86 -5.45
N SER A 142 12.28 -5.20 -6.66
CA SER A 142 12.53 -6.51 -7.26
C SER A 142 13.86 -6.60 -8.01
N PHE A 143 14.47 -5.47 -8.37
CA PHE A 143 15.74 -5.43 -9.10
C PHE A 143 16.79 -4.57 -8.40
N LEU A 144 16.40 -3.52 -7.69
CA LEU A 144 17.33 -2.73 -6.90
C LEU A 144 17.59 -3.36 -5.54
N SER A 145 18.84 -3.29 -5.08
CA SER A 145 19.24 -3.67 -3.73
C SER A 145 18.64 -2.75 -2.66
N ALA A 146 18.65 -3.18 -1.40
CA ALA A 146 18.16 -2.35 -0.29
C ALA A 146 18.93 -1.03 -0.15
N SER A 147 20.23 -1.04 -0.45
CA SER A 147 21.10 0.14 -0.43
C SER A 147 20.72 1.13 -1.53
N GLU A 148 20.51 0.65 -2.75
CA GLU A 148 20.06 1.47 -3.88
C GLU A 148 18.66 2.04 -3.65
N MET A 149 17.74 1.23 -3.10
CA MET A 149 16.41 1.70 -2.74
C MET A 149 16.50 2.87 -1.76
N LYS A 150 17.39 2.75 -0.77
CA LYS A 150 17.62 3.81 0.21
C LYS A 150 18.20 5.06 -0.46
N GLN A 151 19.22 4.88 -1.30
CA GLN A 151 19.99 5.98 -1.88
C GLN A 151 19.23 6.72 -2.98
N TYR A 152 18.53 6.01 -3.88
CA TYR A 152 17.92 6.57 -5.08
C TYR A 152 16.43 6.83 -4.94
N VAL A 153 15.75 6.13 -4.03
CA VAL A 153 14.29 6.25 -3.87
C VAL A 153 13.95 6.90 -2.53
N HIS A 154 14.32 6.30 -1.40
CA HIS A 154 13.94 6.83 -0.09
C HIS A 154 14.56 8.20 0.22
N ASN A 155 15.87 8.35 0.03
CA ASN A 155 16.57 9.58 0.41
C ASN A 155 16.03 10.81 -0.36
N PRO A 156 15.91 10.77 -1.70
CA PRO A 156 15.32 11.88 -2.45
C PRO A 156 13.88 12.14 -2.02
N VAL A 157 13.04 11.09 -1.95
CA VAL A 157 11.62 11.24 -1.61
C VAL A 157 11.39 11.78 -0.19
N ARG A 158 12.28 11.46 0.77
CA ARG A 158 12.21 11.99 2.12
C ARG A 158 12.56 13.48 2.20
N GLN A 159 13.44 13.95 1.32
CA GLN A 159 13.82 15.36 1.22
C GLN A 159 12.75 16.20 0.49
N LEU A 160 11.86 15.55 -0.28
CA LEU A 160 10.79 16.25 -0.98
C LEU A 160 9.75 16.83 -0.01
N PRO A 161 9.23 18.04 -0.29
CA PRO A 161 8.08 18.58 0.42
C PRO A 161 6.86 17.66 0.26
N ASN A 162 6.00 17.64 1.27
CA ASN A 162 4.81 16.79 1.28
C ASN A 162 3.85 17.10 0.11
N TYR A 163 3.68 18.39 -0.23
CA TYR A 163 2.90 18.84 -1.36
C TYR A 163 3.31 20.26 -1.74
N GLN A 164 3.01 20.65 -2.99
CA GLN A 164 3.07 22.03 -3.44
C GLN A 164 1.65 22.47 -3.82
N THR A 165 1.26 23.68 -3.44
CA THR A 165 0.01 24.29 -3.90
C THR A 165 0.21 24.94 -5.26
N GLN A 166 -0.86 25.03 -6.06
CA GLN A 166 -0.88 25.83 -7.29
C GLN A 166 -0.92 27.32 -6.99
#